data_AF-A0A830GTW9-F1
#
_entry.id   AF-A0A830GTW9-F1
#
_cell.length_a   1.000
_cell.length_b   1.000
_cell.length_c   1.000
_cell.angle_alpha   90.00
_cell.angle_beta   90.00
_cell.angle_gamma   90.00
#
_symmetry.space_group_name_H-M   'P 1'
#
loop_
_entity.id
_entity.type
_entity.pdbx_description
1 polymer ?
#
loop_
_entity_poly.entity_id
_entity_poly.type
_entity_poly.pdbx_seq_one_letter_code
_entity_poly.pdbx_strand_id
1 'polypeptide(L)' 'MPVNLQDYQKKEYDVECDGRTTKLKPIKVWTLAPKGRKGVVIGLFKCPNGKTIRKSIGKIEP' A
#
# COMPACT_ATOMS: atom_id res chain seq x y z
N MET A 1 -0.17 -9.45 -16.18
CA MET A 1 -1.37 -8.57 -16.32
C MET A 1 -1.03 -7.17 -15.79
N PRO A 2 -1.49 -6.08 -16.41
CA PRO A 2 -1.26 -4.74 -15.87
C PRO A 2 -1.94 -4.62 -14.50
N VAL A 3 -1.19 -4.25 -13.48
CA VAL A 3 -1.70 -4.10 -12.11
C VAL A 3 -2.52 -2.81 -12.06
N ASN A 4 -3.82 -2.91 -11.84
CA ASN A 4 -4.69 -1.75 -11.73
C ASN A 4 -4.53 -1.08 -10.36
N LEU A 5 -3.72 -0.02 -10.30
CA LEU A 5 -3.41 0.69 -9.05
C LEU A 5 -4.62 1.42 -8.44
N GLN A 6 -5.62 1.75 -9.25
CA GLN A 6 -6.81 2.47 -8.79
C GLN A 6 -7.68 1.59 -7.86
N ASP A 7 -7.68 0.28 -8.10
CA ASP A 7 -8.42 -0.67 -7.26
C ASP A 7 -7.81 -0.77 -5.87
N TYR A 8 -6.48 -0.73 -5.79
CA TYR A 8 -5.73 -0.69 -4.54
C TYR A 8 -5.92 0.64 -3.79
N GLN A 9 -6.15 1.75 -4.49
CA GLN A 9 -6.38 3.05 -3.85
C GLN A 9 -7.76 3.16 -3.20
N LYS A 10 -8.76 2.46 -3.75
CA LYS A 10 -10.14 2.47 -3.22
C LYS A 10 -10.35 1.53 -2.04
N LYS A 11 -9.51 0.51 -1.89
CA LYS A 11 -9.59 -0.48 -0.80
C LYS A 11 -9.08 0.09 0.52
N GLU A 12 -9.69 -0.38 1.60
CA GLU A 12 -9.24 -0.12 2.97
C GLU A 12 -8.30 -1.23 3.41
N TYR A 13 -7.22 -0.83 4.09
CA TYR A 13 -6.23 -1.76 4.61
C TYR A 13 -6.06 -1.53 6.10
N ASP A 14 -5.87 -2.62 6.82
CA ASP A 14 -5.43 -2.58 8.21
C ASP A 14 -3.99 -2.08 8.26
N VAL A 15 -3.78 -0.88 8.78
CA VAL A 15 -2.48 -0.24 8.93
C VAL A 15 -2.23 0.00 10.41
N GLU A 16 -1.06 -0.45 10.86
CA GLU A 16 -0.63 -0.24 12.23
C GLU A 16 -0.06 1.17 12.38
N CYS A 17 -0.72 1.99 13.18
CA CYS A 17 -0.36 3.37 13.47
C CYS A 17 -0.12 3.49 15.00
N ASP A 18 1.12 3.74 15.42
CA ASP A 18 1.51 3.86 16.86
C ASP A 18 0.94 2.71 17.73
N GLY A 19 1.09 1.46 17.27
CA GLY A 19 0.64 0.27 18.01
C GLY A 19 -0.87 0.00 17.97
N ARG A 20 -1.64 0.78 17.19
CA ARG A 20 -3.07 0.53 16.94
C ARG A 20 -3.32 0.20 15.48
N THR A 21 -4.00 -0.91 15.24
CA THR A 21 -4.45 -1.28 13.90
C THR A 21 -5.67 -0.45 13.52
N THR A 22 -5.54 0.34 12.46
CA THR A 22 -6.62 1.21 11.94
C THR A 22 -6.86 0.94 10.47
N LYS A 23 -8.13 0.93 10.06
CA LYS A 23 -8.49 0.78 8.66
C LYS A 23 -8.34 2.12 7.96
N LEU A 24 -7.41 2.19 7.02
CA LEU A 24 -7.10 3.41 6.29
C LEU A 24 -7.09 3.16 4.78
N LYS A 25 -7.45 4.19 4.02
CA LYS A 25 -7.28 4.23 2.56
C LYS A 25 -5.91 4.80 2.22
N PRO A 26 -5.19 4.25 1.23
CA PRO A 26 -3.92 4.81 0.82
C PRO A 26 -4.14 6.14 0.10
N ILE A 27 -3.35 7.14 0.45
CA ILE A 27 -3.29 8.43 -0.25
C ILE A 27 -2.70 8.23 -1.65
N LYS A 28 -1.66 7.41 -1.75
CA LYS A 28 -0.95 7.13 -3.00
C LYS A 28 -0.57 5.66 -3.06
N VAL A 29 -0.68 5.08 -4.26
CA VAL A 29 -0.29 3.70 -4.54
C VAL A 29 0.68 3.69 -5.71
N TRP A 30 1.72 2.87 -5.64
CA TRP A 30 2.65 2.62 -6.73
C TRP A 30 3.21 1.21 -6.68
N THR A 31 3.83 0.79 -7.79
CA THR A 31 4.52 -0.49 -7.89
C THR A 31 6.02 -0.30 -7.68
N LEU A 32 6.64 -1.24 -6.98
CA LEU A 32 8.07 -1.37 -6.85
C LEU A 32 8.46 -2.74 -7.43
N ALA A 33 9.02 -2.76 -8.64
CA ALA A 33 9.41 -3.97 -9.34
C ALA A 33 10.92 -3.94 -9.66
N PRO A 34 11.77 -4.53 -8.81
CA PRO A 34 13.19 -4.70 -9.11
C PRO A 34 13.36 -5.68 -10.27
N LYS A 35 14.35 -5.44 -11.15
CA LYS A 35 14.67 -6.38 -12.24
C LYS A 35 15.00 -7.76 -11.65
N GLY A 36 14.32 -8.81 -12.14
CA GLY A 36 14.54 -10.19 -11.71
C GLY A 36 13.90 -10.58 -10.37
N ARG A 37 13.10 -9.71 -9.74
CA ARG A 37 12.32 -10.05 -8.52
C ARG A 37 10.84 -9.79 -8.71
N LYS A 38 10.02 -10.45 -7.88
CA LYS A 38 8.57 -10.18 -7.81
C LYS A 38 8.34 -8.72 -7.42
N GLY A 39 7.48 -8.04 -8.17
CA GLY A 39 7.10 -6.67 -7.84
C GLY A 39 6.18 -6.64 -6.62
N VAL A 40 6.14 -5.50 -5.94
CA VAL A 40 5.22 -5.25 -4.83
C VAL A 40 4.44 -3.98 -5.08
N VAL A 41 3.20 -3.96 -4.62
CA VAL A 41 2.36 -2.75 -4.60
C VAL A 41 2.51 -2.11 -3.23
N ILE A 42 2.90 -0.84 -3.20
CA ILE A 42 3.10 -0.07 -1.97
C ILE A 42 2.00 0.99 -1.89
N GLY A 43 1.35 1.06 -0.73
CA GLY A 43 0.43 2.15 -0.36
C GLY A 43 1.07 3.08 0.66
N LEU A 44 0.91 4.39 0.46
CA LEU A 44 1.19 5.42 1.44
C LEU A 44 -0.09 5.77 2.19
N PHE A 45 -0.07 5.66 3.51
CA PHE A 45 -1.19 5.93 4.40
C PHE A 45 -0.86 7.11 5.30
N LYS A 46 -1.87 7.90 5.67
CA LYS A 46 -1.75 8.94 6.69
C LYS A 46 -2.53 8.49 7.91
N CYS A 47 -1.81 8.31 9.00
CA CYS A 47 -2.38 7.96 10.28
C CYS A 47 -3.07 9.19 10.91
N PRO A 48 -4.06 8.97 11.79
CA PRO A 48 -4.76 10.06 12.48
C PRO A 48 -3.84 10.91 13.38
N ASN A 49 -2.70 10.37 13.81
CA ASN A 49 -1.65 11.10 14.53
C ASN A 49 -0.84 12.07 13.63
N GLY A 50 -1.14 12.15 12.33
CA GLY A 50 -0.44 13.00 11.37
C GLY A 50 0.79 12.37 10.71
N LYS A 51 1.29 11.23 11.20
CA LYS A 51 2.41 10.51 10.59
C LYS A 51 1.98 9.81 9.30
N THR A 52 2.92 9.61 8.37
CA THR A 52 2.68 8.82 7.16
C THR A 52 3.45 7.51 7.20
N ILE A 53 2.81 6.43 6.76
CA ILE A 53 3.36 5.07 6.79
C ILE A 53 3.26 4.47 5.40
N ARG A 54 4.30 3.73 5.00
CA ARG A 54 4.30 2.95 3.76
C ARG A 54 4.13 1.48 4.09
N LYS A 55 3.15 0.82 3.47
CA LYS A 55 2.88 -0.62 3.66
C LYS A 55 2.75 -1.32 2.32
N SER A 56 3.27 -2.54 2.22
CA SER A 56 3.03 -3.41 1.07
C SER A 56 1.58 -3.91 1.11
N ILE A 57 0.81 -3.62 0.07
CA ILE A 57 -0.61 -3.95 -0.03
C ILE A 57 -0.93 -4.96 -1.14
N GLY A 58 0.09 -5.40 -1.89
CA GLY A 58 -0.06 -6.40 -2.93
C GLY A 58 1.29 -6.91 -3.42
N LYS A 59 1.26 -8.06 -4.08
CA LYS A 59 2.39 -8.64 -4.82
C LYS A 59 2.02 -8.69 -6.29
N ILE A 60 3.01 -8.41 -7.14
CA ILE A 60 2.90 -8.49 -8.58
C ILE A 60 3.58 -9.79 -8.96
N GLU A 61 2.78 -10.77 -9.37
CA GLU A 61 3.31 -12.00 -9.95
C GLU A 61 3.76 -11.72 -11.39
N PRO A 62 4.91 -12.31 -11.80
CA PRO A 62 5.45 -12.15 -13.15
C PRO A 62 4.51 -12.72 -14.22
#